data_AF-A0A931UQE3-F1
#
_entry.id   AF-A0A931UQE3-F1
#
_cell.length_a   1.000
_cell.length_b   1.000
_cell.length_c   1.000
_cell.angle_alpha   90.00
_cell.angle_beta   90.00
_cell.angle_gamma   90.00
#
_symmetry.space_group_name_H-M   'P 1'
#
loop_
_entity.id
_entity.type
_entity.pdbx_description
1 polymer ?
#
loop_
_entity_poly.entity_id
_entity_poly.type
_entity_poly.pdbx_seq_one_letter_code
_entity_poly.pdbx_strand_id
1 'polypeptide(L)'
;MAGKIAGLVPGSNTTLLFPVFLEQNGVRPDAVTVINVDPPSKERLFRPWRLLAFLPDWRMLKLWFFRVRNRQDHTLLAAVADEFERSGIPVAHSTKYCPELLAEEGVLTRRGPTKAQLADIRFGWRVAKRMADLDVGQSVAVSERATLSVEGIEGTDRNIRRAGELCRRGGFTVVKLAKEGHDMRFDVPAIG
;
A
#
# COMPACT_ATOMS: atom_id res chain seq x y z
N MET A 1 11.33 21.71 5.17
CA MET A 1 10.34 21.86 4.07
C MET A 1 10.16 20.51 3.44
N ALA A 2 8.94 19.95 3.47
CA ALA A 2 8.65 18.65 2.88
C ALA A 2 8.53 18.79 1.35
N GLY A 3 9.49 18.23 0.62
CA GLY A 3 9.43 18.14 -0.83
C GLY A 3 8.48 17.01 -1.23
N LYS A 4 7.39 17.34 -1.92
CA LYS A 4 6.48 16.37 -2.52
C LYS A 4 7.15 15.87 -3.80
N ILE A 5 7.69 14.64 -3.80
CA ILE A 5 8.18 14.02 -5.04
C ILE A 5 7.00 13.34 -5.70
N ALA A 6 6.51 13.98 -6.76
CA ALA A 6 5.52 13.42 -7.66
C ALA A 6 6.05 12.12 -8.29
N GLY A 7 5.13 11.20 -8.53
CA GLY A 7 5.37 9.80 -8.87
C GLY A 7 6.49 9.53 -9.88
N LEU A 8 7.06 8.34 -9.77
CA LEU A 8 7.90 7.71 -10.79
C LEU A 8 7.23 7.86 -12.17
N VAL A 9 7.70 8.83 -12.96
CA VAL A 9 7.29 9.01 -14.35
C VAL A 9 7.72 7.76 -15.10
N PRO A 10 6.78 6.97 -15.68
CA PRO A 10 7.15 5.78 -16.42
C PRO A 10 7.91 6.19 -17.69
N GLY A 11 9.17 5.77 -17.83
CA GLY A 11 9.93 5.90 -19.09
C GLY A 11 11.26 6.66 -19.02
N SER A 12 11.65 7.23 -17.87
CA SER A 12 13.01 7.76 -17.68
C SER A 12 13.87 6.75 -16.93
N ASN A 13 15.19 6.71 -17.18
CA ASN A 13 16.17 5.87 -16.47
C ASN A 13 16.26 6.21 -14.96
N THR A 14 15.21 5.92 -14.19
CA THR A 14 14.93 6.66 -12.96
C THR A 14 15.77 6.24 -11.76
N THR A 15 16.35 5.04 -11.67
CA THR A 15 17.12 4.62 -10.48
C THR A 15 18.59 5.05 -10.53
N LEU A 16 19.17 5.18 -11.73
CA LEU A 16 20.54 5.69 -11.90
C LEU A 16 20.62 7.21 -11.78
N LEU A 17 19.57 7.91 -12.21
CA LEU A 17 19.50 9.36 -12.14
C LEU A 17 18.78 9.87 -10.90
N PHE A 18 18.19 9.02 -10.05
CA PHE A 18 17.46 9.50 -8.87
C PHE A 18 18.32 10.35 -7.92
N PRO A 19 19.54 9.94 -7.52
CA PRO A 19 20.37 10.78 -6.64
C PRO A 19 20.76 12.10 -7.31
N VAL A 20 21.09 12.06 -8.60
CA VAL A 20 21.44 13.23 -9.41
C VAL A 20 20.22 14.16 -9.60
N PHE A 21 19.03 13.60 -9.79
CA PHE A 21 17.77 14.33 -9.91
C PHE A 21 17.38 14.97 -8.58
N LEU A 22 17.57 14.28 -7.46
CA LEU A 22 17.35 14.83 -6.12
C LEU A 22 18.30 16.01 -5.84
N GLU A 23 19.60 15.85 -6.12
CA GLU A 23 20.58 16.93 -6.02
C GLU A 23 20.26 18.11 -6.94
N GLN A 24 19.92 17.85 -8.21
CA GLN A 24 19.54 18.88 -9.19
C GLN A 24 18.26 19.64 -8.84
N ASN A 25 17.34 19.01 -8.10
CA ASN A 25 16.12 19.64 -7.59
C ASN A 25 16.27 20.21 -6.17
N GLY A 26 17.50 20.33 -5.65
CA GLY A 26 17.80 20.96 -4.36
C GLY A 26 17.34 20.15 -3.14
N VAL A 27 17.09 18.86 -3.31
CA VAL A 27 16.82 17.93 -2.20
C VAL A 27 18.17 17.63 -1.54
N ARG A 28 18.38 18.23 -0.37
CA ARG A 28 19.62 18.05 0.38
C ARG A 28 19.78 16.59 0.86
N PRO A 29 20.99 16.07 1.06
CA PRO A 29 21.22 14.70 1.55
C PRO A 29 20.66 14.42 2.96
N ASP A 30 20.36 15.46 3.74
CA ASP A 30 19.63 15.40 5.03
C ASP A 30 18.09 15.44 4.87
N ALA A 31 17.58 15.56 3.64
CA ALA A 31 16.15 15.55 3.36
C ALA A 31 15.60 14.12 3.46
N VAL A 32 14.74 13.93 4.45
CA VAL A 32 13.98 12.70 4.64
C VAL A 32 13.05 12.49 3.45
N THR A 33 13.25 11.40 2.72
CA THR A 33 12.39 11.03 1.59
C THR A 33 11.24 10.18 2.11
N VAL A 34 10.01 10.70 2.00
CA VAL A 34 8.79 9.90 2.16
C VAL A 34 8.51 9.29 0.80
N ILE A 35 8.77 7.99 0.68
CA ILE A 35 8.55 7.25 -0.55
C ILE A 35 7.09 6.81 -0.55
N ASN A 36 6.22 7.59 -1.20
CA ASN A 36 4.92 7.09 -1.59
C ASN A 36 5.07 6.42 -2.97
N VAL A 37 5.52 5.16 -2.97
CA VAL A 37 5.57 4.34 -4.17
C VAL A 37 4.26 3.59 -4.21
N ASP A 38 3.32 4.10 -5.00
CA ASP A 38 2.28 3.27 -5.57
C ASP A 38 2.97 2.19 -6.39
N PRO A 39 2.87 0.89 -6.03
CA PRO A 39 3.27 -0.15 -6.96
C PRO A 39 2.51 0.10 -8.26
N PRO A 40 3.17 0.00 -9.44
CA PRO A 40 2.46 0.15 -10.69
C PRO A 40 1.24 -0.75 -10.63
N SER A 41 0.04 -0.17 -10.80
CA SER A 41 -1.23 -0.86 -10.64
C SER A 41 -1.08 -2.27 -11.21
N LYS A 42 -1.19 -3.29 -10.35
CA LYS A 42 -0.72 -4.65 -10.65
C LYS A 42 -1.27 -5.19 -11.98
N GLU A 43 -2.41 -4.66 -12.44
CA GLU A 43 -2.95 -4.78 -13.80
C GLU A 43 -1.92 -4.56 -14.94
N ARG A 44 -1.03 -3.57 -14.81
CA ARG A 44 0.06 -3.28 -15.77
C ARG A 44 1.19 -4.30 -15.70
N LEU A 45 1.39 -4.93 -14.53
CA LEU A 45 2.41 -5.97 -14.32
C LEU A 45 2.10 -7.27 -15.09
N PHE A 46 0.81 -7.53 -15.33
CA PHE A 46 0.29 -8.69 -16.05
C PHE A 46 -0.03 -8.43 -17.54
N ARG A 47 0.30 -7.24 -18.08
CA ARG A 47 0.15 -6.98 -19.53
C ARG A 47 1.24 -7.69 -20.35
N PRO A 48 0.92 -8.16 -21.57
CA PRO A 48 1.94 -8.59 -22.51
C PRO A 48 2.92 -7.44 -22.80
N TRP A 49 4.18 -7.77 -23.09
CA TRP A 49 5.26 -6.80 -23.39
C TRP A 49 5.68 -5.86 -22.24
N ARG A 50 5.43 -6.23 -20.99
CA ARG A 50 5.79 -5.43 -19.79
C ARG A 50 7.22 -4.87 -19.77
N LEU A 51 8.20 -5.60 -20.30
CA LEU A 51 9.61 -5.18 -20.30
C LEU A 51 9.84 -3.95 -21.21
N LEU A 52 9.09 -3.82 -22.31
CA LEU A 52 9.15 -2.66 -23.19
C LEU A 52 8.44 -1.44 -22.59
N ALA A 53 7.42 -1.65 -21.76
CA ALA A 53 6.65 -0.57 -21.13
C ALA A 53 7.36 0.03 -19.90
N PHE A 54 8.19 -0.75 -19.20
CA PHE A 54 8.84 -0.33 -17.95
C PHE A 54 10.31 0.07 -18.10
N LEU A 55 10.96 -0.18 -19.26
CA LEU A 55 12.36 0.14 -19.56
C LEU A 55 13.27 0.13 -18.30
N PRO A 56 13.39 -1.02 -17.61
CA PRO A 56 14.07 -1.07 -16.33
C PRO A 56 15.56 -0.82 -16.50
N ASP A 57 16.12 0.10 -15.72
CA ASP A 57 17.57 0.31 -15.70
C ASP A 57 18.31 -0.90 -15.11
N TRP A 58 19.63 -0.92 -15.28
CA TRP A 58 20.46 -2.04 -14.82
C TRP A 58 20.39 -2.28 -13.30
N ARG A 59 20.16 -1.23 -12.50
CA ARG A 59 19.99 -1.37 -11.04
C ARG A 59 18.66 -2.06 -10.73
N MET A 60 17.57 -1.65 -11.37
CA MET A 60 16.25 -2.24 -11.24
C MET A 60 16.24 -3.69 -11.75
N LEU A 61 16.93 -3.99 -12.86
CA LEU A 61 17.14 -5.36 -13.32
C LEU A 61 17.92 -6.18 -12.28
N LYS A 62 19.01 -5.65 -11.72
CA LYS A 62 19.76 -6.35 -10.66
C LYS A 62 18.90 -6.64 -9.44
N LEU A 63 18.12 -5.65 -8.99
CA LEU A 63 17.21 -5.78 -7.86
C LEU A 63 16.14 -6.84 -8.12
N TRP A 64 15.49 -6.75 -9.28
CA TRP A 64 14.38 -7.62 -9.69
C TRP A 64 14.79 -9.08 -9.89
N PHE A 65 15.95 -9.33 -10.51
CA PHE A 65 16.39 -10.69 -10.84
C PHE A 65 17.24 -11.36 -9.75
N PHE A 66 17.98 -10.59 -8.94
CA PHE A 66 18.94 -11.18 -7.99
C PHE A 66 18.61 -10.94 -6.51
N ARG A 67 17.77 -9.95 -6.16
CA ARG A 67 17.45 -9.62 -4.76
C ARG A 67 16.01 -9.91 -4.36
N VAL A 68 15.05 -9.65 -5.23
CA VAL A 68 13.63 -9.86 -4.92
C VAL A 68 13.30 -11.35 -5.05
N ARG A 69 13.28 -12.04 -3.90
CA ARG A 69 13.03 -13.49 -3.81
C ARG A 69 11.58 -13.87 -4.12
N ASN A 70 10.63 -12.94 -3.93
CA ASN A 70 9.21 -13.11 -4.25
C ASN A 70 8.60 -11.79 -4.73
N ARG A 71 7.61 -11.84 -5.63
CA ARG A 71 6.98 -10.66 -6.27
C ARG A 71 5.86 -10.03 -5.43
N GLN A 72 5.90 -10.24 -4.12
CA GLN A 72 4.96 -9.61 -3.19
C GLN A 72 5.35 -8.14 -3.01
N ASP A 73 4.34 -7.27 -2.88
CA ASP A 73 4.55 -5.82 -2.84
C ASP A 73 5.49 -5.40 -1.71
N HIS A 74 5.31 -5.98 -0.50
CA HIS A 74 6.13 -5.64 0.66
C HIS A 74 7.62 -5.98 0.44
N THR A 75 7.92 -7.11 -0.23
CA THR A 75 9.30 -7.52 -0.53
C THR A 75 9.94 -6.62 -1.57
N LEU A 76 9.17 -6.21 -2.58
CA LEU A 76 9.66 -5.30 -3.62
C LEU A 76 9.91 -3.90 -3.05
N LEU A 77 8.96 -3.36 -2.30
CA LEU A 77 9.04 -2.05 -1.67
C LEU A 77 10.19 -1.99 -0.65
N ALA A 78 10.33 -3.01 0.21
CA ALA A 78 11.44 -3.11 1.15
C ALA A 78 12.80 -3.14 0.43
N ALA A 79 12.94 -3.92 -0.64
CA ALA A 79 14.18 -4.01 -1.39
C ALA A 79 14.56 -2.67 -2.06
N VAL A 80 13.56 -1.89 -2.49
CA VAL A 80 13.75 -0.54 -3.00
C VAL A 80 14.18 0.41 -1.87
N ALA A 81 13.50 0.41 -0.73
CA ALA A 81 13.87 1.24 0.42
C ALA A 81 15.29 0.96 0.92
N ASP A 82 15.69 -0.31 1.01
CA ASP A 82 17.04 -0.72 1.41
C ASP A 82 18.11 -0.22 0.42
N GLU A 83 17.79 -0.13 -0.88
CA GLU A 83 18.72 0.39 -1.90
C GLU A 83 18.87 1.92 -1.80
N PHE A 84 17.80 2.64 -1.43
CA PHE A 84 17.88 4.05 -1.09
C PHE A 84 18.78 4.29 0.13
N GLU A 85 18.58 3.52 1.20
CA GLU A 85 19.41 3.62 2.40
C GLU A 85 20.89 3.29 2.12
N ARG A 86 21.17 2.27 1.30
CA ARG A 86 22.54 1.95 0.84
C ARG A 86 23.18 3.06 0.01
N SER A 87 22.37 3.86 -0.67
CA SER A 87 22.82 5.01 -1.45
C SER A 87 23.00 6.27 -0.58
N GLY A 88 22.86 6.15 0.74
CA GLY A 88 23.02 7.24 1.69
C GLY A 88 21.76 8.10 1.87
N ILE A 89 20.61 7.67 1.36
CA ILE A 89 19.35 8.41 1.44
C ILE A 89 18.48 7.75 2.52
N PRO A 90 18.29 8.37 3.70
CA PRO A 90 17.47 7.81 4.75
C PRO A 90 15.98 7.83 4.36
N VAL A 91 15.34 6.67 4.48
CA VAL A 91 13.89 6.51 4.25
C VAL A 91 13.18 6.60 5.60
N ALA A 92 12.26 7.54 5.77
CA ALA A 92 11.50 7.65 7.02
C ALA A 92 10.08 7.09 6.90
N HIS A 93 9.50 6.88 8.08
CA HIS A 93 8.11 6.49 8.25
C HIS A 93 7.15 7.47 7.56
N SER A 94 6.20 6.92 6.79
CA SER A 94 5.16 7.69 6.10
C SER A 94 4.31 8.51 7.08
N THR A 95 4.16 8.01 8.31
CA THR A 95 3.34 8.61 9.37
C THR A 95 4.08 9.64 10.23
N LYS A 96 5.39 9.81 10.07
CA LYS A 96 6.22 10.68 10.93
C LYS A 96 5.79 12.15 10.91
N TYR A 97 5.29 12.61 9.76
CA TYR A 97 5.02 14.03 9.53
C TYR A 97 3.56 14.42 9.66
N CYS A 98 2.65 13.44 9.75
CA CYS A 98 1.22 13.67 9.90
C CYS A 98 0.61 12.73 10.95
N PRO A 99 1.12 12.68 12.20
CA PRO A 99 0.58 11.82 13.24
C PRO A 99 -0.91 12.09 13.53
N GLU A 100 -1.37 13.33 13.32
CA GLU A 100 -2.76 13.75 13.49
C GLU A 100 -3.74 13.13 12.48
N LEU A 101 -3.24 12.56 11.38
CA LEU A 101 -4.06 11.84 10.40
C LEU A 101 -4.23 10.36 10.74
N LEU A 102 -3.55 9.86 11.78
CA LEU A 102 -3.71 8.49 12.23
C LEU A 102 -5.03 8.35 12.99
N ALA A 103 -5.78 7.32 12.64
CA ALA A 103 -6.97 6.93 13.38
C ALA A 103 -6.58 6.50 14.80
N GLU A 104 -7.12 7.20 15.79
CA GLU A 104 -7.03 6.78 17.19
C GLU A 104 -7.94 5.58 17.46
N GLU A 105 -7.65 4.86 18.54
CA GLU A 105 -8.54 3.79 19.01
C GLU A 105 -9.87 4.39 19.47
N GLY A 106 -10.97 3.89 18.90
CA GLY A 106 -12.31 4.26 19.35
C GLY A 106 -13.29 4.45 18.21
N VAL A 107 -14.40 5.13 18.52
CA VAL A 107 -15.45 5.44 17.55
C VAL A 107 -15.21 6.84 16.99
N LEU A 108 -14.82 6.92 15.72
CA LEU A 108 -14.54 8.19 15.04
C LEU A 108 -15.79 8.91 14.50
N THR A 109 -16.99 8.42 14.83
CA THR A 109 -18.26 9.00 14.35
C THR A 109 -19.19 9.31 15.52
N ARG A 110 -20.28 10.03 15.26
CA ARG A 110 -21.31 10.35 16.28
C ARG A 110 -21.98 9.12 16.87
N ARG A 111 -21.97 7.97 16.16
CA ARG A 111 -22.71 6.76 16.55
C ARG A 111 -21.77 5.57 16.60
N GLY A 112 -21.79 4.86 17.73
CA GLY A 112 -21.12 3.57 17.85
C GLY A 112 -21.75 2.46 16.99
N PRO A 113 -21.02 1.37 16.74
CA PRO A 113 -21.56 0.21 16.05
C PRO A 113 -22.70 -0.44 16.86
N THR A 114 -23.72 -0.98 16.17
CA THR A 114 -24.75 -1.80 16.82
C THR A 114 -24.20 -3.15 17.28
N LYS A 115 -24.94 -3.91 18.08
CA LYS A 115 -24.57 -5.30 18.47
C LYS A 115 -24.34 -6.20 17.25
N ALA A 116 -25.15 -6.04 16.20
CA ALA A 116 -25.00 -6.77 14.95
C ALA A 116 -23.71 -6.36 14.21
N GLN A 117 -23.47 -5.05 14.09
CA GLN A 117 -22.23 -4.54 13.47
C GLN A 117 -20.98 -4.98 14.26
N LEU A 118 -21.03 -5.00 15.60
CA LEU A 118 -19.94 -5.54 16.42
C LEU A 118 -19.70 -7.04 16.22
N ALA A 119 -20.75 -7.82 15.95
CA ALA A 119 -20.59 -9.23 15.60
C ALA A 119 -19.90 -9.39 14.24
N ASP A 120 -20.29 -8.56 13.26
CA ASP A 120 -19.69 -8.51 11.93
C ASP A 120 -18.24 -8.04 11.98
N ILE A 121 -17.93 -6.97 12.73
CA ILE A 121 -16.55 -6.48 12.95
C ILE A 121 -15.67 -7.60 13.50
N ARG A 122 -16.11 -8.30 14.56
CA ARG A 122 -15.34 -9.39 15.17
C ARG A 122 -15.13 -10.56 14.22
N PHE A 123 -16.11 -10.87 13.39
CA PHE A 123 -15.99 -11.90 12.36
C PHE A 123 -15.02 -11.46 11.26
N GLY A 124 -15.22 -10.29 10.68
CA GLY A 124 -14.41 -9.72 9.60
C GLY A 124 -12.95 -9.52 10.01
N TRP A 125 -12.68 -9.11 11.26
CA TRP A 125 -11.33 -8.99 11.80
C TRP A 125 -10.53 -10.30 11.70
N ARG A 126 -11.15 -11.43 12.08
CA ARG A 126 -10.47 -12.73 12.01
C ARG A 126 -10.17 -13.15 10.56
N VAL A 127 -11.09 -12.85 9.64
CA VAL A 127 -10.92 -13.16 8.22
C VAL A 127 -9.82 -12.28 7.62
N ALA A 128 -9.91 -10.96 7.83
CA ALA A 128 -8.95 -9.99 7.33
C ALA A 128 -7.54 -10.25 7.85
N LYS A 129 -7.37 -10.64 9.13
CA LYS A 129 -6.06 -10.96 9.69
C LYS A 129 -5.38 -12.11 8.93
N ARG A 130 -6.08 -13.24 8.77
CA ARG A 130 -5.56 -14.40 8.03
C ARG A 130 -5.24 -14.08 6.57
N MET A 131 -6.05 -13.24 5.95
CA MET A 131 -5.88 -12.84 4.57
C MET A 131 -4.68 -11.90 4.36
N ALA A 132 -4.46 -10.98 5.30
CA ALA A 132 -3.30 -10.11 5.33
C ALA A 132 -2.00 -10.92 5.58
N ASP A 133 -2.06 -11.93 6.47
CA ASP A 133 -0.93 -12.84 6.71
C ASP A 133 -0.50 -13.60 5.45
N LEU A 134 -1.46 -13.90 4.56
CA LEU A 134 -1.24 -14.56 3.27
C LEU A 134 -0.89 -13.59 2.13
N ASP A 135 -0.79 -12.29 2.39
CA ASP A 135 -0.56 -11.24 1.39
C ASP A 135 -1.60 -11.21 0.25
N VAL A 136 -2.84 -11.63 0.52
CA VAL A 136 -3.93 -11.67 -0.47
C VAL A 136 -4.55 -10.28 -0.67
N GLY A 137 -4.80 -9.59 0.44
CA GLY A 137 -5.44 -8.28 0.47
C GLY A 137 -5.62 -7.79 1.91
N GLN A 138 -6.09 -6.55 2.06
CA GLN A 138 -6.14 -5.87 3.35
C GLN A 138 -7.56 -5.56 3.84
N SER A 139 -8.59 -5.73 3.00
CA SER A 139 -9.97 -5.48 3.38
C SER A 139 -10.96 -6.59 3.02
N VAL A 140 -11.98 -6.74 3.87
CA VAL A 140 -13.09 -7.69 3.69
C VAL A 140 -14.41 -7.00 3.98
N ALA A 141 -15.42 -7.25 3.15
CA ALA A 141 -16.79 -6.82 3.39
C ALA A 141 -17.61 -8.00 3.93
N VAL A 142 -18.34 -7.77 5.01
CA VAL A 142 -19.09 -8.81 5.74
C VAL A 142 -20.49 -8.33 6.10
N SER A 143 -21.45 -9.25 6.15
CA SER A 143 -22.81 -8.97 6.62
C SER A 143 -23.38 -10.20 7.30
N GLU A 144 -23.95 -10.06 8.48
CA GLU A 144 -24.53 -11.18 9.25
C GLU A 144 -23.54 -12.33 9.47
N ARG A 145 -22.27 -11.99 9.70
CA ARG A 145 -21.14 -12.92 9.83
C ARG A 145 -20.89 -13.79 8.59
N ALA A 146 -21.34 -13.35 7.41
CA ALA A 146 -20.99 -13.93 6.12
C ALA A 146 -20.07 -12.97 5.34
N THR A 147 -19.05 -13.54 4.68
CA THR A 147 -18.15 -12.77 3.80
C THR A 147 -18.86 -12.50 2.48
N LEU A 148 -19.00 -11.22 2.13
CA LEU A 148 -19.56 -10.77 0.85
C LEU A 148 -18.47 -10.67 -0.21
N SER A 149 -17.34 -10.06 0.15
CA SER A 149 -16.23 -9.87 -0.76
C SER A 149 -14.91 -9.67 -0.01
N VAL A 150 -13.83 -10.03 -0.70
CA VAL A 150 -12.44 -9.93 -0.24
C VAL A 150 -11.70 -9.06 -1.24
N GLU A 151 -10.96 -8.06 -0.76
CA GLU A 151 -10.07 -7.28 -1.61
C GLU A 151 -8.99 -8.17 -2.19
N GLY A 152 -8.90 -8.17 -3.51
CA GLY A 152 -7.75 -8.68 -4.23
C GLY A 152 -7.00 -7.56 -4.95
N ILE A 153 -6.47 -7.90 -6.12
CA ILE A 153 -5.69 -7.01 -6.98
C ILE A 153 -6.45 -5.75 -7.43
N GLU A 154 -7.78 -5.79 -7.42
CA GLU A 154 -8.64 -4.69 -7.83
C GLU A 154 -8.58 -3.49 -6.87
N GLY A 155 -8.14 -3.68 -5.62
CA GLY A 155 -8.10 -2.64 -4.60
C GLY A 155 -9.42 -2.38 -3.87
N THR A 156 -9.31 -1.67 -2.75
CA THR A 156 -10.38 -1.47 -1.76
C THR A 156 -11.67 -0.89 -2.38
N ASP A 157 -11.58 0.14 -3.22
CA ASP A 157 -12.74 0.81 -3.81
C ASP A 157 -13.63 -0.13 -4.64
N ARG A 158 -13.00 -0.91 -5.53
CA ARG A 158 -13.73 -1.88 -6.37
C ARG A 158 -14.28 -3.03 -5.54
N ASN A 159 -13.56 -3.43 -4.48
CA ASN A 159 -14.07 -4.40 -3.52
C ASN A 159 -15.35 -3.91 -2.81
N ILE A 160 -15.38 -2.65 -2.35
CA ILE A 160 -16.56 -2.07 -1.69
C ILE A 160 -17.73 -1.93 -2.68
N ARG A 161 -17.48 -1.48 -3.92
CA ARG A 161 -18.52 -1.41 -4.96
C ARG A 161 -19.15 -2.77 -5.22
N ARG A 162 -18.32 -3.81 -5.40
CA ARG A 162 -18.77 -5.19 -5.56
C ARG A 162 -19.57 -5.69 -4.35
N ALA A 163 -19.14 -5.37 -3.13
CA ALA A 163 -19.90 -5.70 -1.92
C ALA A 163 -21.30 -5.06 -1.92
N GLY A 164 -21.42 -3.81 -2.37
CA GLY A 164 -22.70 -3.11 -2.51
C GLY A 164 -23.61 -3.72 -3.58
N GLU A 165 -23.05 -4.19 -4.69
CA GLU A 165 -23.80 -4.89 -5.75
C GLU A 165 -24.37 -6.22 -5.25
N LEU A 166 -23.60 -6.96 -4.43
CA LEU A 166 -24.00 -8.24 -3.82
C LEU A 166 -24.98 -8.05 -2.66
N CYS A 167 -24.81 -7.01 -1.84
CA CYS A 167 -25.66 -6.69 -0.70
C CYS A 167 -26.52 -5.45 -0.98
N ARG A 168 -27.50 -5.59 -1.88
CA ARG A 168 -28.36 -4.47 -2.32
C ARG A 168 -29.17 -3.81 -1.19
N ARG A 169 -29.45 -4.56 -0.12
CA ARG A 169 -30.10 -4.04 1.09
C ARG A 169 -29.21 -3.10 1.91
N GLY A 170 -27.91 -3.05 1.61
CA GLY A 170 -26.92 -2.29 2.37
C GLY A 170 -26.65 -2.86 3.77
N GLY A 171 -26.07 -2.03 4.64
CA GLY A 171 -25.83 -2.38 6.05
C GLY A 171 -24.70 -3.39 6.29
N PHE A 172 -23.85 -3.63 5.29
CA PHE A 172 -22.64 -4.45 5.47
C PHE A 172 -21.53 -3.65 6.18
N THR A 173 -20.61 -4.38 6.80
CA THR A 173 -19.44 -3.86 7.50
C THR A 173 -18.20 -4.12 6.65
N VAL A 174 -17.33 -3.12 6.50
CA VAL A 174 -16.01 -3.30 5.89
C VAL A 174 -14.97 -3.27 7.01
N VAL A 175 -14.10 -4.28 7.02
CA VAL A 175 -12.95 -4.34 7.93
C VAL A 175 -11.69 -4.24 7.08
N LYS A 176 -10.83 -3.26 7.38
CA LYS A 176 -9.53 -3.06 6.74
C LYS A 176 -8.45 -2.99 7.82
N LEU A 177 -7.35 -3.72 7.64
CA LEU A 177 -6.26 -3.76 8.62
C LEU A 177 -4.89 -3.88 7.94
N ALA A 178 -3.85 -3.50 8.69
CA ALA A 178 -2.47 -3.68 8.26
C ALA A 178 -2.00 -5.10 8.61
N LYS A 179 -1.07 -5.63 7.81
CA LYS A 179 -0.40 -6.90 8.12
C LYS A 179 0.39 -6.77 9.44
N GLU A 180 0.47 -7.85 10.21
CA GLU A 180 1.33 -7.88 11.39
C GLU A 180 2.79 -7.72 10.95
N GLY A 181 3.54 -6.80 11.59
CA GLY A 181 4.90 -6.45 11.16
C GLY A 181 4.97 -5.64 9.86
N HIS A 182 3.87 -4.98 9.45
CA HIS A 182 3.88 -4.06 8.31
C HIS A 182 4.95 -2.97 8.47
N ASP A 183 5.74 -2.76 7.43
CA ASP A 183 6.79 -1.76 7.43
C ASP A 183 6.18 -0.36 7.29
N MET A 184 6.26 0.38 8.39
CA MET A 184 5.71 1.73 8.54
C MET A 184 6.44 2.79 7.69
N ARG A 185 7.51 2.44 6.97
CA ARG A 185 8.10 3.26 5.89
C ARG A 185 7.15 3.36 4.69
N PHE A 186 6.27 2.40 4.51
CA PHE A 186 5.28 2.38 3.43
C PHE A 186 3.90 2.84 3.89
N ASP A 187 2.98 2.95 2.94
CA ASP A 187 1.63 3.42 3.20
C ASP A 187 0.89 2.49 4.17
N VAL A 188 0.23 3.12 5.14
CA VAL A 188 -0.66 2.46 6.09
C VAL A 188 -2.07 2.38 5.49
N PRO A 189 -2.91 1.42 5.91
CA PRO A 189 -4.28 1.34 5.42
C PRO A 189 -5.05 2.63 5.68
N ALA A 190 -5.44 3.31 4.60
CA ALA A 190 -6.22 4.55 4.64
C ALA A 190 -7.71 4.31 4.38
N ILE A 191 -8.53 5.24 4.88
CA ILE A 191 -9.95 5.41 4.60
C ILE A 191 -10.21 6.88 4.25
N GLY A 192 -11.14 7.16 3.33
CA GLY A 192 -11.47 8.50 2.85
C GLY A 192 -12.54 8.51 1.78
#